data_AF-A0A6B8QTX6-F1
#
_entry.id   AF-A0A6B8QTX6-F1
#
_cell.length_a   1.000
_cell.length_b   1.000
_cell.length_c   1.000
_cell.angle_alpha   90.00
_cell.angle_beta   90.00
_cell.angle_gamma   90.00
#
_symmetry.space_group_name_H-M   'P 1'
#
loop_
_entity.id
_entity.type
_entity.pdbx_description
1 polymer ?
#
loop_
_entity_poly.entity_id
_entity_poly.type
_entity_poly.pdbx_seq_one_letter_code
_entity_poly.pdbx_strand_id
1 'polypeptide(L)'
;MEEKTQKAFDFAADLVKQLITLSTAIIALTVTFAKDIFAENGDCFSGWLVAAWITYFLSIIFGVWALMALTGTLDPPKNKSPSLSIQGGNCRLPTGLQILAFLMGIGLTITYAIKSL
;
A
#
# COMPACT_ATOMS: atom_id res chain seq x y z
N MET A 1 2.12 28.94 -1.95
CA MET A 1 1.79 27.94 -0.90
C MET A 1 2.61 28.28 0.33
N GLU A 2 2.07 28.13 1.54
CA GLU A 2 2.91 28.10 2.73
C GLU A 2 3.84 26.88 2.65
N GLU A 3 5.14 27.05 2.90
CA GLU A 3 6.18 26.00 2.80
C GLU A 3 5.80 24.71 3.56
N LYS A 4 5.07 24.87 4.68
CA LYS A 4 4.55 23.78 5.50
C LYS A 4 3.57 22.89 4.74
N THR A 5 2.67 23.49 3.95
CA THR A 5 1.68 22.74 3.17
C THR A 5 2.36 21.91 2.10
N GLN A 6 3.32 22.49 1.38
CA GLN A 6 4.08 21.76 0.36
C GLN A 6 4.83 20.56 0.95
N LYS A 7 5.58 20.76 2.06
CA LYS A 7 6.27 19.65 2.75
C LYS A 7 5.31 18.56 3.22
N ALA A 8 4.11 18.92 3.63
CA ALA A 8 3.11 17.93 4.05
C ALA A 8 2.64 17.05 2.88
N PHE A 9 2.45 17.62 1.69
CA PHE A 9 2.16 16.84 0.47
C PHE A 9 3.34 15.98 0.04
N ASP A 10 4.56 16.52 0.10
CA ASP A 10 5.78 15.78 -0.26
C ASP A 10 5.97 14.55 0.64
N PHE A 11 5.88 14.72 1.96
CA PHE A 11 5.98 13.61 2.91
C PHE A 11 4.86 12.58 2.74
N ALA A 12 3.63 13.02 2.46
CA ALA A 12 2.53 12.11 2.19
C ALA A 12 2.77 11.28 0.91
N ALA A 13 3.23 11.93 -0.17
CA ALA A 13 3.55 11.26 -1.41
C ALA A 13 4.73 10.28 -1.25
N ASP A 14 5.76 10.65 -0.49
CA ASP A 14 6.92 9.80 -0.26
C ASP A 14 6.58 8.56 0.58
N LEU A 15 5.75 8.71 1.62
CA LEU A 15 5.22 7.58 2.37
C LEU A 15 4.45 6.61 1.46
N VAL A 16 3.54 7.13 0.64
CA VAL A 16 2.73 6.32 -0.28
C VAL A 16 3.61 5.56 -1.27
N LYS A 17 4.61 6.22 -1.86
CA LYS A 17 5.59 5.60 -2.76
C LYS A 17 6.39 4.50 -2.05
N GLN A 18 6.87 4.76 -0.84
CA GLN A 18 7.65 3.79 -0.07
C GLN A 18 6.85 2.51 0.20
N LEU A 19 5.57 2.64 0.57
CA LEU A 19 4.69 1.49 0.78
C LEU A 19 4.43 0.71 -0.51
N ILE A 20 4.28 1.38 -1.66
CA ILE A 20 4.17 0.72 -2.98
C ILE A 20 5.44 -0.06 -3.30
N THR A 21 6.61 0.57 -3.12
CA THR A 21 7.92 -0.05 -3.41
C THR A 21 8.13 -1.28 -2.52
N LEU A 22 7.90 -1.16 -1.21
CA LEU A 22 8.03 -2.28 -0.28
C LEU A 22 7.06 -3.42 -0.60
N SER A 23 5.79 -3.11 -0.86
CA SER A 23 4.78 -4.11 -1.25
C SER A 23 5.22 -4.88 -2.50
N THR A 24 5.71 -4.16 -3.52
CA THR A 24 6.17 -4.76 -4.78
C THR A 24 7.41 -5.62 -4.56
N ALA A 25 8.38 -5.15 -3.78
CA ALA A 25 9.60 -5.89 -3.48
C ALA A 25 9.31 -7.19 -2.73
N ILE A 26 8.41 -7.16 -1.74
CA ILE A 26 8.00 -8.35 -0.99
C ILE A 26 7.30 -9.36 -1.91
N ILE A 27 6.35 -8.90 -2.73
CA ILE A 27 5.68 -9.77 -3.72
C ILE A 27 6.72 -10.38 -4.65
N ALA A 28 7.58 -9.58 -5.26
CA ALA A 28 8.59 -10.06 -6.21
C ALA A 28 9.49 -11.13 -5.59
N LEU A 29 10.06 -10.84 -4.40
CA LEU A 29 10.93 -11.77 -3.68
C LEU A 29 10.21 -13.09 -3.33
N THR A 30 9.01 -13.00 -2.76
CA THR A 30 8.26 -14.19 -2.35
C THR A 30 7.73 -15.00 -3.54
N VAL A 31 7.43 -14.36 -4.67
CA VAL A 31 7.08 -15.04 -5.92
C VAL A 31 8.32 -15.72 -6.53
N THR A 32 9.49 -15.07 -6.51
CA THR A 32 10.74 -15.67 -7.00
C THR A 32 11.07 -16.98 -6.28
N PHE A 33 10.93 -16.99 -4.96
CA PHE A 33 11.18 -18.19 -4.15
C PHE A 33 9.92 -19.03 -3.93
N ALA A 34 8.81 -18.78 -4.64
CA ALA A 34 7.54 -19.46 -4.38
C ALA A 34 7.66 -21.00 -4.46
N LYS A 35 8.46 -21.52 -5.40
CA LYS A 35 8.68 -22.97 -5.54
C LYS A 35 9.48 -23.58 -4.39
N ASP A 36 10.41 -22.81 -3.82
CA ASP A 36 11.19 -23.22 -2.65
C ASP A 36 10.39 -23.07 -1.35
N ILE A 37 9.43 -22.14 -1.35
CA ILE A 37 8.56 -21.80 -0.21
C ILE A 37 7.36 -22.76 -0.12
N PHE A 38 6.74 -23.12 -1.24
CA PHE A 38 5.64 -24.08 -1.27
C PHE A 38 6.20 -25.51 -1.22
N ALA A 39 6.03 -26.19 -0.09
CA ALA A 39 6.39 -27.61 0.04
C ALA A 39 5.67 -28.48 -1.02
N GLU A 40 6.35 -29.51 -1.54
CA GLU A 40 5.82 -30.42 -2.58
C GLU A 40 4.51 -31.13 -2.19
N ASN A 41 4.17 -31.15 -0.90
CA ASN A 41 2.98 -31.82 -0.37
C ASN A 41 1.82 -30.85 -0.13
N GLY A 42 1.36 -30.18 -1.19
CA GLY A 42 -0.01 -29.62 -1.32
C GLY A 42 -0.67 -29.01 -0.09
N ASP A 43 0.06 -28.25 0.72
CA ASP A 43 -0.38 -27.95 2.07
C ASP A 43 -1.29 -26.71 2.14
N CYS A 44 -2.26 -26.75 3.07
CA CYS A 44 -3.31 -25.75 3.30
C CYS A 44 -2.76 -24.33 3.55
N PHE A 45 -1.47 -24.22 3.91
CA PHE A 45 -0.77 -22.98 4.22
C PHE A 45 -0.49 -22.09 3.00
N SER A 46 -0.54 -22.64 1.78
CA SER A 46 -0.33 -21.86 0.55
C SER A 46 -1.33 -20.70 0.43
N GLY A 47 -2.54 -20.85 0.96
CA GLY A 47 -3.57 -19.82 0.96
C GLY A 47 -3.20 -18.54 1.71
N TRP A 48 -2.38 -18.63 2.77
CA TRP A 48 -1.96 -17.46 3.55
C TRP A 48 -1.00 -16.56 2.78
N LEU A 49 -0.05 -17.16 2.05
CA LEU A 49 0.91 -16.42 1.24
C LEU A 49 0.21 -15.77 0.02
N VAL A 50 -0.70 -16.50 -0.63
CA VAL A 50 -1.52 -15.95 -1.72
C VAL A 50 -2.40 -14.80 -1.23
N ALA A 51 -3.04 -14.95 -0.05
CA ALA A 51 -3.80 -13.86 0.57
C ALA A 51 -2.92 -12.64 0.88
N ALA A 52 -1.67 -12.85 1.34
CA ALA A 52 -0.72 -11.78 1.55
C ALA A 52 -0.42 -11.03 0.25
N TRP A 53 -0.16 -11.74 -0.85
CA TRP A 53 0.07 -11.13 -2.17
C TRP A 53 -1.10 -10.29 -2.64
N ILE A 54 -2.32 -10.82 -2.52
CA ILE A 54 -3.54 -10.07 -2.87
C ILE A 54 -3.64 -8.81 -2.03
N THR A 55 -3.34 -8.89 -0.73
CA THR A 55 -3.46 -7.74 0.18
C THR A 55 -2.38 -6.68 -0.09
N TYR A 56 -1.14 -7.09 -0.40
CA TYR A 56 -0.09 -6.17 -0.86
C TYR A 56 -0.46 -5.53 -2.21
N PHE A 57 -1.07 -6.28 -3.11
CA PHE A 57 -1.55 -5.74 -4.39
C PHE A 57 -2.66 -4.70 -4.19
N LEU A 58 -3.60 -4.95 -3.26
CA LEU A 58 -4.60 -3.97 -2.86
C LEU A 58 -3.96 -2.71 -2.25
N SER A 59 -2.93 -2.87 -1.41
CA SER A 59 -2.13 -1.74 -0.91
C SER A 59 -1.55 -0.90 -2.05
N ILE A 60 -1.01 -1.52 -3.10
CA ILE A 60 -0.48 -0.81 -4.27
C ILE A 60 -1.60 -0.01 -4.97
N ILE A 61 -2.77 -0.60 -5.21
CA ILE A 61 -3.91 0.08 -5.83
C ILE A 61 -4.35 1.30 -5.01
N PHE A 62 -4.48 1.12 -3.69
CA PHE A 62 -4.85 2.22 -2.80
C PHE A 62 -3.77 3.30 -2.73
N GLY A 63 -2.50 2.94 -2.86
CA GLY A 63 -1.40 3.90 -2.97
C GLY A 63 -1.45 4.73 -4.25
N VAL A 64 -1.69 4.10 -5.40
CA VAL A 64 -1.89 4.83 -6.67
C VAL A 64 -3.09 5.78 -6.54
N TRP A 65 -4.18 5.33 -5.93
CA TRP A 65 -5.34 6.19 -5.66
C TRP A 65 -4.99 7.34 -4.72
N ALA A 66 -4.22 7.11 -3.65
CA ALA A 66 -3.78 8.15 -2.73
C ALA A 66 -2.93 9.22 -3.45
N LEU A 67 -1.99 8.82 -4.32
CA LEU A 67 -1.21 9.77 -5.12
C LEU A 67 -2.10 10.62 -6.01
N MET A 68 -3.08 10.01 -6.70
CA MET A 68 -4.06 10.73 -7.52
C MET A 68 -4.93 11.69 -6.71
N ALA A 69 -5.28 11.32 -5.48
CA ALA A 69 -6.04 12.18 -4.57
C ALA A 69 -5.21 13.37 -4.08
N LEU A 70 -3.93 13.15 -3.78
CA LEU A 70 -2.98 14.21 -3.39
C LEU A 70 -2.79 15.21 -4.53
N THR A 71 -2.54 14.75 -5.77
CA THR A 71 -2.42 15.63 -6.94
C THR A 71 -3.71 16.36 -7.26
N GLY A 72 -4.87 15.68 -7.22
CA GLY A 72 -6.17 16.34 -7.43
C GLY A 72 -6.54 17.34 -6.33
N THR A 73 -5.94 17.22 -5.14
CA THR A 73 -6.08 18.22 -4.07
C THR A 73 -5.15 19.41 -4.31
N LEU A 74 -3.95 19.21 -4.86
CA LEU A 74 -3.01 20.28 -5.22
C LEU A 74 -3.47 21.10 -6.44
N ASP A 75 -4.09 20.44 -7.42
CA ASP A 75 -4.64 21.05 -8.63
C ASP A 75 -6.16 20.80 -8.73
N PRO A 76 -6.97 21.50 -7.92
CA PRO A 76 -8.41 21.28 -7.90
C PRO A 76 -9.08 21.76 -9.21
N PRO A 77 -10.15 21.09 -9.68
CA PRO A 77 -10.92 21.55 -10.83
C PRO A 77 -11.42 22.98 -10.64
N LYS A 78 -11.44 23.77 -11.73
CA LYS A 78 -11.77 25.21 -11.75
C LYS A 78 -13.04 25.65 -11.02
N ASN A 79 -13.98 24.73 -10.76
CA ASN A 79 -15.27 24.99 -10.11
C ASN A 79 -15.33 24.62 -8.61
N LYS A 80 -14.22 24.24 -7.97
CA LYS A 80 -14.19 23.92 -6.52
C LYS A 80 -13.39 24.94 -5.73
N SER A 81 -13.95 25.38 -4.59
CA SER A 81 -13.24 26.23 -3.64
C SER A 81 -11.97 25.54 -3.12
N PRO A 82 -10.82 26.23 -3.09
CA PRO A 82 -9.53 25.63 -2.80
C PRO A 82 -9.34 25.45 -1.29
N SER A 83 -9.85 24.37 -0.70
CA SER A 83 -9.36 23.91 0.60
C SER A 83 -8.18 22.96 0.38
N LEU A 84 -6.99 23.52 0.18
CA LEU A 84 -5.74 22.77 -0.02
C LEU A 84 -5.32 22.10 1.30
N SER A 85 -5.80 20.89 1.55
CA SER A 85 -5.49 20.15 2.78
C SER A 85 -5.41 18.65 2.55
N ILE A 86 -4.28 18.05 2.94
CA ILE A 86 -4.09 16.60 2.96
C ILE A 86 -4.98 15.88 3.99
N GLN A 87 -5.58 16.62 4.93
CA GLN A 87 -6.51 16.08 5.92
C GLN A 87 -7.89 15.76 5.32
N GLY A 88 -8.14 16.15 4.07
CA GLY A 88 -9.40 15.86 3.39
C GLY A 88 -9.66 14.36 3.25
N GLY A 89 -10.93 13.96 3.37
CA GLY A 89 -11.34 12.55 3.26
C GLY A 89 -10.90 11.88 1.96
N ASN A 90 -10.76 12.66 0.87
CA ASN A 90 -10.27 12.18 -0.42
C ASN A 90 -8.83 11.66 -0.36
N CYS A 91 -7.96 12.26 0.47
CA CYS A 91 -6.58 11.79 0.66
C CYS A 91 -6.49 10.76 1.79
N ARG A 92 -7.18 11.03 2.91
CA ARG A 92 -7.05 10.22 4.13
C ARG A 92 -7.62 8.82 3.98
N LEU A 93 -8.70 8.65 3.22
CA LEU A 93 -9.33 7.35 2.99
C LEU A 93 -8.43 6.40 2.18
N PRO A 94 -7.95 6.75 0.97
CA PRO A 94 -7.07 5.85 0.21
C PRO A 94 -5.74 5.60 0.92
N THR A 95 -5.12 6.61 1.55
CA THR A 95 -3.89 6.40 2.33
C THR A 95 -4.13 5.49 3.53
N GLY A 96 -5.25 5.65 4.24
CA GLY A 96 -5.61 4.77 5.36
C GLY A 96 -5.82 3.33 4.90
N LEU A 97 -6.55 3.12 3.80
CA LEU A 97 -6.76 1.79 3.21
C LEU A 97 -5.45 1.15 2.75
N GLN A 98 -4.54 1.92 2.14
CA GLN A 98 -3.20 1.44 1.77
C GLN A 98 -2.43 0.93 3.00
N ILE A 99 -2.36 1.73 4.07
CA ILE A 99 -1.62 1.37 5.29
C ILE A 99 -2.21 0.10 5.91
N LEU A 100 -3.54 0.03 6.04
CA LEU A 100 -4.22 -1.14 6.59
C LEU A 100 -3.97 -2.40 5.75
N ALA A 101 -4.06 -2.29 4.43
CA ALA A 101 -3.77 -3.40 3.53
C ALA A 101 -2.29 -3.84 3.63
N PHE A 102 -1.35 -2.89 3.67
CA PHE A 102 0.07 -3.21 3.83
C PHE A 102 0.35 -3.96 5.15
N LEU A 103 -0.18 -3.46 6.27
CA LEU A 103 0.00 -4.08 7.58
C LEU A 103 -0.65 -5.47 7.65
N MET A 104 -1.82 -5.64 7.02
CA MET A 104 -2.46 -6.95 6.91
C MET A 104 -1.62 -7.91 6.05
N GLY A 105 -1.05 -7.45 4.94
CA GLY A 105 -0.10 -8.23 4.12
C GLY A 105 1.12 -8.69 4.93
N ILE A 106 1.71 -7.80 5.72
CA ILE A 106 2.81 -8.14 6.65
C ILE A 106 2.36 -9.22 7.63
N GLY A 107 1.21 -9.03 8.28
CA GLY A 107 0.66 -10.00 9.22
C GLY A 107 0.46 -11.38 8.60
N LEU A 108 -0.12 -11.45 7.40
CA LEU A 108 -0.31 -12.69 6.66
C LEU A 108 1.01 -13.36 6.26
N THR A 109 2.02 -12.57 5.90
CA THR A 109 3.36 -13.09 5.56
C THR A 109 4.04 -13.69 6.79
N ILE A 110 3.94 -13.02 7.94
CA ILE A 110 4.49 -13.51 9.22
C ILE A 110 3.75 -14.76 9.69
N THR A 111 2.42 -14.79 9.61
CA THR A 111 1.64 -15.97 10.02
C THR A 111 1.94 -17.17 9.14
N TYR A 112 2.14 -16.96 7.85
CA TYR A 112 2.63 -17.98 6.94
C TYR A 112 4.00 -18.51 7.38
N ALA A 113 4.97 -17.62 7.61
CA ALA A 113 6.33 -18.00 8.01
C ALA A 113 6.37 -18.81 9.33
N ILE A 114 5.59 -18.41 10.33
CA ILE A 114 5.49 -19.14 11.61
C ILE A 114 4.89 -20.53 11.43
N LYS A 115 3.92 -20.68 10.50
CA LYS A 115 3.26 -21.97 10.24
C LYS A 115 4.08 -22.91 9.35
N SER A 116 5.01 -22.36 8.57
CA SER A 116 5.89 -23.15 7.70
C SER A 116 7.18 -23.63 8.40
N LEU A 117 7.48 -23.12 9.60
CA LEU A 117 8.59 -23.51 10.47
C LEU A 117 8.25 -24.79 11.24
#